data_AF-N8U0W3-F1
#
_entry.id   AF-N8U0W3-F1
#
_cell.length_a   1.000
_cell.length_b   1.000
_cell.length_c   1.000
_cell.angle_alpha   90.00
_cell.angle_beta   90.00
_cell.angle_gamma   90.00
#
_symmetry.space_group_name_H-M   'P 1'
#
loop_
_entity.id
_entity.type
_entity.pdbx_description
1 polymer ?
#
loop_
_entity_poly.entity_id
_entity_poly.type
_entity_poly.pdbx_seq_one_letter_code
_entity_poly.pdbx_strand_id
1 'polypeptide(L)'
;MIDERTDQDIPLLPYYVYEFRDPRDNSVVYVGKGTGQRMLRSFELDKAQLNSIEAKVKAIQDAGYTLQRVVVGRFATEEEAFAVEATLIKWVYGFERLNNQIHGHRHQNIRDYTQHLHANYSEISGIDIPRKIKLANDRSGKFSDDQRHKISENLIIEKLETLYTELINAPELSGLIIQRPDLSIPQDPQIRLEIGHEDVQLSIKMQLTGKDMILKLIPMQSSQRNQFISIVENTLKQPYKTHNHGNYAHAFDEYTQSVTSRSIGYNDHASMIKYILETLKRLQNLR
;
A
#
# COMPACT_ATOMS: atom_id res chain seq x y z
N MET A 1 -16.35 38.03 -40.30
CA MET A 1 -15.86 38.56 -39.01
C MET A 1 -14.69 37.70 -38.59
N ILE A 2 -13.48 38.24 -38.77
CA ILE A 2 -12.25 37.64 -38.28
C ILE A 2 -12.14 38.10 -36.84
N ASP A 3 -12.13 37.15 -35.90
CA ASP A 3 -11.94 37.40 -34.48
C ASP A 3 -10.47 37.82 -34.27
N GLU A 4 -10.22 39.13 -34.22
CA GLU A 4 -8.94 39.70 -33.81
C GLU A 4 -8.74 39.40 -32.33
N ARG A 5 -8.17 38.23 -32.03
CA ARG A 5 -7.64 37.96 -30.69
C ARG A 5 -6.49 38.92 -30.44
N THR A 6 -6.70 39.80 -29.47
CA THR A 6 -5.68 40.60 -28.84
C THR A 6 -4.62 39.68 -28.24
N ASP A 7 -3.46 39.61 -28.89
CA ASP A 7 -2.24 39.02 -28.32
C ASP A 7 -1.89 39.83 -27.06
N GLN A 8 -2.38 39.38 -25.91
CA GLN A 8 -1.78 39.80 -24.65
C GLN A 8 -0.41 39.15 -24.60
N ASP A 9 0.64 39.95 -24.41
CA ASP A 9 2.00 39.48 -24.20
C ASP A 9 2.06 38.59 -22.94
N ILE A 10 1.74 37.30 -23.09
CA ILE A 10 1.88 36.33 -22.02
C ILE A 10 3.39 36.11 -21.83
N PRO A 11 3.97 36.49 -20.67
CA PRO A 11 5.39 36.32 -20.45
C PRO A 11 5.76 34.83 -20.53
N LEU A 12 6.75 34.53 -21.37
CA LEU A 12 7.19 33.17 -21.59
C LEU A 12 7.96 32.64 -20.38
N LEU A 13 7.62 31.42 -19.94
CA LEU A 13 8.40 30.75 -18.91
C LEU A 13 9.85 30.53 -19.38
N PRO A 14 10.83 30.64 -18.45
CA PRO A 14 12.25 30.78 -18.78
C PRO A 14 12.90 29.51 -19.34
N TYR A 15 12.41 28.33 -18.92
CA TYR A 15 12.89 27.03 -19.38
C TYR A 15 11.94 26.44 -20.41
N TYR A 16 12.48 25.72 -21.38
CA TYR A 16 11.67 25.02 -22.36
C TYR A 16 12.33 23.73 -22.82
N VAL A 17 11.51 22.77 -23.23
CA VAL A 17 11.95 21.55 -23.90
C VAL A 17 11.57 21.67 -25.37
N TYR A 18 12.50 21.33 -26.25
CA TYR A 18 12.35 21.44 -27.70
C TYR A 18 12.80 20.17 -28.40
N GLU A 19 12.36 20.04 -29.63
CA GLU A 19 12.66 18.92 -30.52
C GLU A 19 13.22 19.43 -31.85
N PHE A 20 14.14 18.66 -32.42
CA PHE A 20 14.48 18.74 -33.84
C PHE A 20 13.83 17.57 -34.57
N ARG A 21 13.15 17.90 -35.66
CA ARG A 21 12.40 16.95 -36.48
C ARG A 21 12.91 16.95 -37.92
N ASP A 22 12.96 15.77 -38.50
CA ASP A 22 13.19 15.61 -39.94
C ASP A 22 11.91 16.02 -40.68
N PRO A 23 11.94 17.07 -41.53
CA PRO A 23 10.72 17.54 -42.20
C PRO A 23 10.20 16.58 -43.26
N ARG A 24 10.97 15.56 -43.66
CA ARG A 24 10.56 14.60 -44.71
C ARG A 24 9.53 13.60 -44.19
N ASP A 25 9.64 13.18 -42.94
CA ASP A 25 8.78 12.17 -42.31
C ASP A 25 8.24 12.58 -40.92
N ASN A 26 8.57 13.79 -40.47
CA ASN A 26 8.24 14.35 -39.16
C ASN A 26 8.80 13.55 -37.96
N SER A 27 9.80 12.70 -38.19
CA SER A 27 10.44 11.93 -37.13
C SER A 27 11.28 12.83 -36.21
N VAL A 28 11.25 12.54 -34.91
CA VAL A 28 12.07 13.25 -33.93
C VAL A 28 13.49 12.73 -34.00
N VAL A 29 14.44 13.65 -34.15
CA VAL A 29 15.88 13.37 -34.26
C VAL A 29 16.60 13.68 -32.96
N TYR A 30 16.16 14.71 -32.25
CA TYR A 30 16.81 15.17 -31.02
C TYR A 30 15.79 15.85 -30.11
N VAL A 31 15.96 15.65 -28.80
CA VAL A 31 15.22 16.35 -27.75
C VAL A 31 16.21 17.12 -26.89
N GLY A 32 15.92 18.37 -26.55
CA GLY A 32 16.79 19.15 -25.69
C GLY A 32 16.05 20.12 -24.78
N LYS A 33 16.68 20.48 -23.67
CA LYS A 33 16.28 21.61 -22.82
C LYS A 33 17.02 22.90 -23.23
N GLY A 34 16.29 24.02 -23.22
CA GLY A 34 16.81 25.35 -23.51
C GLY A 34 16.34 26.42 -22.54
N THR A 35 17.07 27.53 -22.53
CA THR A 35 16.68 28.84 -21.97
C THR A 35 17.00 29.91 -22.99
N GLY A 36 16.27 31.04 -22.98
CA GLY A 36 16.45 32.12 -23.95
C GLY A 36 16.49 31.63 -25.41
N GLN A 37 17.49 32.05 -26.17
CA GLN A 37 17.67 31.70 -27.59
C GLN A 37 18.52 30.43 -27.82
N ARG A 38 18.76 29.60 -26.80
CA ARG A 38 19.67 28.44 -26.90
C ARG A 38 19.35 27.53 -28.09
N MET A 39 18.08 27.16 -28.29
CA MET A 39 17.65 26.32 -29.43
C MET A 39 17.98 26.95 -30.79
N LEU A 40 17.96 28.29 -30.89
CA LEU A 40 18.30 28.98 -32.12
C LEU A 40 19.80 28.92 -32.43
N ARG A 41 20.64 28.96 -31.39
CA ARG A 41 22.11 29.01 -31.46
C ARG A 41 22.78 27.63 -31.36
N SER A 42 22.04 26.55 -31.09
CA SER A 42 22.59 25.20 -30.94
C SER A 42 23.38 24.69 -32.16
N PHE A 43 23.14 25.25 -33.36
CA PHE A 43 23.93 24.92 -34.56
C PHE A 43 25.18 25.80 -34.75
N GLU A 44 25.34 26.85 -33.94
CA GLU A 44 26.44 27.81 -34.04
C GLU A 44 27.52 27.63 -32.96
N LEU A 45 27.23 26.95 -31.83
CA LEU A 45 28.01 27.15 -30.60
C LEU A 45 28.62 25.93 -29.90
N ASP A 46 28.41 24.67 -30.32
CA ASP A 46 29.03 23.55 -29.57
C ASP A 46 29.51 22.37 -30.42
N LYS A 47 30.80 22.40 -30.79
CA LYS A 47 31.48 21.35 -31.61
C LYS A 47 31.43 19.95 -30.97
N ALA A 48 31.26 19.83 -29.66
CA ALA A 48 31.25 18.53 -28.97
C ALA A 48 29.87 17.83 -29.02
N GLN A 49 28.77 18.59 -28.95
CA GLN A 49 27.40 18.07 -29.14
C GLN A 49 27.11 17.76 -30.61
N LEU A 50 27.74 18.53 -31.50
CA LEU A 50 27.61 18.40 -32.95
C LEU A 50 28.06 17.01 -33.47
N ASN A 51 29.17 16.44 -33.00
CA ASN A 51 29.74 15.19 -33.56
C ASN A 51 28.76 13.98 -33.65
N SER A 52 27.72 13.90 -32.81
CA SER A 52 26.73 12.79 -32.86
C SER A 52 25.44 13.11 -33.62
N ILE A 53 25.11 14.39 -33.73
CA ILE A 53 23.91 14.90 -34.41
C ILE A 53 24.23 15.21 -35.89
N GLU A 54 25.48 15.59 -36.18
CA GLU A 54 25.97 16.05 -37.48
C GLU A 54 25.65 15.11 -38.64
N ALA A 55 25.80 13.79 -38.51
CA ALA A 55 25.62 12.89 -39.65
C ALA A 55 24.18 12.91 -40.19
N LYS A 56 23.18 12.86 -39.30
CA LYS A 56 21.76 12.86 -39.69
C LYS A 56 21.29 14.25 -40.12
N VAL A 57 21.80 15.30 -39.46
CA VAL A 57 21.51 16.68 -39.82
C VAL A 57 22.13 17.06 -41.16
N LYS A 58 23.37 16.66 -41.40
CA LYS A 58 24.06 16.84 -42.68
C LYS A 58 23.32 16.10 -43.79
N ALA A 59 22.88 14.86 -43.57
CA ALA A 59 22.08 14.14 -44.56
C ALA A 59 20.75 14.84 -44.91
N ILE A 60 20.12 15.52 -43.94
CA ILE A 60 18.90 16.32 -44.16
C ILE A 60 19.23 17.60 -44.95
N GLN A 61 20.34 18.27 -44.60
CA GLN A 61 20.82 19.48 -45.29
C GLN A 61 21.28 19.20 -46.72
N ASP A 62 22.02 18.11 -46.94
CA ASP A 62 22.48 17.65 -48.26
C ASP A 62 21.28 17.30 -49.16
N ALA A 63 20.16 16.88 -48.56
CA ALA A 63 18.89 16.66 -49.26
C ALA A 63 18.10 17.97 -49.51
N GLY A 64 18.63 19.14 -49.16
CA GLY A 64 18.02 20.46 -49.37
C GLY A 64 17.03 20.88 -48.29
N TYR A 65 16.96 20.18 -47.16
CA TYR A 65 16.01 20.46 -46.08
C TYR A 65 16.68 21.06 -44.85
N THR A 66 15.91 21.81 -44.06
CA THR A 66 16.31 22.29 -42.74
C THR A 66 15.49 21.59 -41.66
N LEU A 67 16.13 21.28 -40.52
CA LEU A 67 15.41 20.66 -39.40
C LEU A 67 14.29 21.57 -38.91
N GLN A 68 13.12 20.98 -38.75
CA GLN A 68 12.02 21.65 -38.09
C GLN A 68 12.29 21.71 -36.58
N ARG A 69 12.10 22.89 -35.99
CA ARG A 69 12.32 23.13 -34.56
C ARG A 69 10.98 23.37 -33.90
N VAL A 70 10.67 22.57 -32.88
CA VAL A 70 9.38 22.63 -32.17
C VAL A 70 9.66 22.81 -30.68
N VAL A 71 9.03 23.80 -30.05
CA VAL A 71 8.99 23.89 -28.59
C VAL A 71 7.83 23.02 -28.12
N VAL A 72 8.14 22.00 -27.32
CA VAL A 72 7.16 21.03 -26.79
C VAL A 72 6.43 21.61 -25.59
N GLY A 73 7.15 22.34 -24.75
CA GLY A 73 6.59 22.95 -23.54
C GLY A 73 7.56 23.93 -22.88
N ARG A 74 7.01 24.80 -22.04
CA ARG A 74 7.78 25.74 -21.21
C ARG A 74 7.49 25.51 -19.73
N PHE A 75 8.49 25.73 -18.90
CA PHE A 75 8.50 25.36 -17.48
C PHE A 75 9.09 26.48 -16.63
N ALA A 76 8.58 26.60 -15.40
CA ALA A 76 9.00 27.63 -14.47
C ALA A 76 10.39 27.32 -13.89
N THR A 77 10.68 26.04 -13.68
CA THR A 77 11.94 25.56 -13.10
C THR A 77 12.76 24.73 -14.10
N GLU A 78 14.06 24.61 -13.81
CA GLU A 78 14.96 23.82 -14.66
C GLU A 78 14.73 22.32 -14.47
N GLU A 79 14.42 21.92 -13.24
CA GLU A 79 14.15 20.55 -12.83
C GLU A 79 12.91 19.97 -13.52
N GLU A 80 11.86 20.77 -13.66
CA GLU A 80 10.67 20.41 -14.45
C GLU A 80 11.04 20.12 -15.90
N ALA A 81 11.80 21.02 -16.52
CA ALA A 81 12.22 20.86 -17.90
C ALA A 81 13.15 19.65 -18.09
N PHE A 82 14.04 19.38 -17.12
CA PHE A 82 14.88 18.19 -17.11
C PHE A 82 14.06 16.89 -17.00
N ALA A 83 13.03 16.86 -16.15
CA ALA A 83 12.17 15.70 -16.01
C ALA A 83 11.42 15.38 -17.31
N VAL A 84 10.92 16.42 -18.00
CA VAL A 84 10.25 16.26 -19.29
C VAL A 84 11.23 15.83 -20.39
N GLU A 85 12.40 16.47 -20.48
CA GLU A 85 13.46 16.09 -21.44
C GLU A 85 13.84 14.60 -21.29
N ALA A 86 14.17 14.17 -20.08
CA ALA A 86 14.56 12.77 -19.82
C ALA A 86 13.41 11.78 -20.12
N THR A 87 12.16 12.18 -19.86
CA THR A 87 10.98 11.36 -20.16
C THR A 87 10.77 11.20 -21.67
N LEU A 88 10.89 12.29 -22.43
CA LEU A 88 10.79 12.26 -23.89
C LEU A 88 11.90 11.41 -24.51
N ILE A 89 13.14 11.59 -24.04
CA ILE A 89 14.29 10.83 -24.53
C ILE A 89 14.14 9.34 -24.22
N LYS A 90 13.91 8.96 -22.96
CA LYS A 90 14.01 7.56 -22.54
C LYS A 90 12.73 6.76 -22.74
N TRP A 91 11.56 7.34 -22.48
CA TRP A 91 10.29 6.62 -22.49
C TRP A 91 9.48 6.82 -23.76
N VAL A 92 9.35 8.06 -24.25
CA VAL A 92 8.44 8.37 -25.38
C VAL A 92 9.06 8.03 -26.72
N TYR A 93 10.24 8.60 -27.03
CA TYR A 93 10.89 8.38 -28.32
C TYR A 93 11.89 7.22 -28.29
N GLY A 94 12.49 6.97 -27.13
CA GLY A 94 13.53 5.96 -26.96
C GLY A 94 14.90 6.49 -27.35
N PHE A 95 15.87 6.31 -26.46
CA PHE A 95 17.21 6.90 -26.59
C PHE A 95 17.91 6.47 -27.88
N GLU A 96 17.85 5.18 -28.20
CA GLU A 96 18.46 4.57 -29.40
C GLU A 96 17.89 5.11 -30.73
N ARG A 97 16.74 5.80 -30.70
CA ARG A 97 16.08 6.36 -31.88
C ARG A 97 16.39 7.85 -32.07
N LEU A 98 17.05 8.45 -31.08
CA LEU A 98 17.45 9.84 -31.06
C LEU A 98 18.97 9.94 -31.22
N ASN A 99 19.44 11.12 -31.63
CA ASN A 99 20.87 11.45 -31.70
C ASN A 99 21.37 12.12 -30.41
N ASN A 100 20.65 11.95 -29.30
CA ASN A 100 21.07 12.44 -27.99
C ASN A 100 22.32 11.69 -27.49
N GLN A 101 23.26 12.39 -26.87
CA GLN A 101 24.47 11.76 -26.29
C GLN A 101 24.23 11.15 -24.91
N ILE A 102 23.21 11.62 -24.20
CA ILE A 102 22.86 11.18 -22.85
C ILE A 102 21.35 10.95 -22.75
N HIS A 103 20.93 10.05 -21.86
CA HIS A 103 19.52 9.73 -21.62
C HIS A 103 18.71 10.84 -20.91
N GLY A 104 19.35 11.97 -20.58
CA GLY A 104 18.78 13.03 -19.77
C GLY A 104 19.04 12.85 -18.26
N HIS A 105 18.66 13.86 -17.49
CA HIS A 105 18.89 13.90 -16.05
C HIS A 105 17.97 12.92 -15.30
N ARG A 106 18.49 12.23 -14.27
CA ARG A 106 17.76 11.22 -13.47
C ARG A 106 17.05 10.13 -14.30
N HIS A 107 17.59 9.81 -15.47
CA HIS A 107 17.01 8.82 -16.38
C HIS A 107 16.83 7.42 -15.76
N GLN A 108 17.58 7.07 -14.71
CA GLN A 108 17.42 5.80 -13.98
C GLN A 108 16.03 5.63 -13.35
N ASN A 109 15.31 6.73 -13.09
CA ASN A 109 13.95 6.72 -12.53
C ASN A 109 12.86 6.71 -13.61
N ILE A 110 13.24 6.53 -14.87
CA ILE A 110 12.33 6.53 -16.02
C ILE A 110 12.43 5.17 -16.72
N ARG A 111 11.26 4.62 -17.07
CA ARG A 111 11.14 3.34 -17.78
C ARG A 111 11.68 3.48 -19.21
N ASP A 112 12.25 2.40 -19.73
CA ASP A 112 12.79 2.36 -21.10
C ASP A 112 11.68 2.16 -22.15
N TYR A 113 11.81 2.86 -23.29
CA TYR A 113 10.92 2.78 -24.44
C TYR A 113 10.62 1.33 -24.88
N THR A 114 11.60 0.43 -24.83
CA THR A 114 11.44 -0.96 -25.32
C THR A 114 10.36 -1.76 -24.58
N GLN A 115 9.99 -1.38 -23.36
CA GLN A 115 9.09 -2.20 -22.54
C GLN A 115 7.65 -2.24 -23.06
N HIS A 116 7.14 -1.15 -23.65
CA HIS A 116 5.80 -1.19 -24.25
C HIS A 116 5.77 -1.98 -25.57
N LEU A 117 6.88 -2.02 -26.31
CA LEU A 117 6.97 -2.76 -27.57
C LEU A 117 6.85 -4.28 -27.37
N HIS A 118 7.40 -4.79 -26.26
CA HIS A 118 7.36 -6.21 -25.95
C HIS A 118 6.17 -6.61 -25.07
N ALA A 119 5.26 -5.66 -24.76
CA ALA A 119 4.19 -5.82 -23.77
C ALA A 119 4.69 -6.42 -22.43
N ASN A 120 5.96 -6.16 -22.09
CA ASN A 120 6.63 -6.75 -20.96
C ASN A 120 7.01 -5.65 -19.96
N TYR A 121 6.18 -5.50 -18.95
CA TYR A 121 6.37 -4.54 -17.85
C TYR A 121 6.83 -5.27 -16.60
N SER A 122 8.08 -5.73 -16.60
CA SER A 122 8.72 -6.24 -15.38
C SER A 122 8.78 -5.15 -14.31
N GLU A 123 8.62 -5.52 -13.05
CA GLU A 123 8.74 -4.60 -11.92
C GLU A 123 10.15 -4.01 -11.85
N ILE A 124 10.24 -2.69 -11.74
CA ILE A 124 11.49 -1.94 -11.60
C ILE A 124 11.52 -1.30 -10.22
N SER A 125 12.48 -1.71 -9.39
CA SER A 125 12.71 -1.11 -8.07
C SER A 125 12.95 0.40 -8.18
N GLY A 126 12.27 1.18 -7.35
CA GLY A 126 12.35 2.64 -7.35
C GLY A 126 11.47 3.36 -8.39
N ILE A 127 10.80 2.61 -9.28
CA ILE A 127 9.81 3.15 -10.23
C ILE A 127 8.43 2.59 -9.94
N ASP A 128 8.30 1.26 -9.89
CA ASP A 128 7.02 0.60 -9.66
C ASP A 128 6.63 0.62 -8.20
N ILE A 129 5.33 0.77 -7.94
CA ILE A 129 4.76 0.55 -6.61
C ILE A 129 4.98 -0.92 -6.28
N PRO A 130 5.75 -1.27 -5.22
CA PRO A 130 5.98 -2.66 -4.86
C PRO A 130 4.65 -3.37 -4.68
N ARG A 131 4.42 -4.45 -5.44
CA ARG A 131 3.22 -5.25 -5.20
C ARG A 131 3.34 -5.83 -3.81
N LYS A 132 2.41 -5.47 -2.93
CA LYS A 132 2.17 -6.25 -1.71
C LYS A 132 1.75 -7.63 -2.18
N ILE A 133 2.70 -8.56 -2.22
CA ILE A 133 2.39 -9.98 -2.39
C ILE A 133 1.52 -10.32 -1.18
N LYS A 134 0.19 -10.28 -1.36
CA LYS A 134 -0.69 -11.02 -0.48
C LYS A 134 -0.23 -12.46 -0.69
N LEU A 135 0.49 -13.03 0.28
CA LEU A 135 0.69 -14.46 0.40
C LEU A 135 -0.69 -15.08 0.58
N ALA A 136 -1.49 -15.12 -0.49
CA ALA A 136 -2.88 -15.54 -0.45
C ALA A 136 -3.00 -17.05 -0.15
N ASN A 137 -1.88 -17.77 -0.14
CA ASN A 137 -1.82 -19.22 0.07
C ASN A 137 -0.66 -19.68 0.97
N ASP A 138 -0.01 -18.80 1.75
CA ASP A 138 0.85 -19.33 2.82
C ASP A 138 -0.02 -19.83 3.98
N ARG A 139 -0.52 -21.07 3.83
CA ARG A 139 -1.23 -21.81 4.87
C ARG A 139 -0.29 -22.32 5.97
N SER A 140 0.97 -21.91 6.00
CA SER A 140 1.87 -22.22 7.13
C SER A 140 1.38 -21.63 8.44
N GLY A 141 0.41 -20.72 8.37
CA GLY A 141 -0.18 -20.10 9.53
C GLY A 141 0.72 -19.04 10.14
N LYS A 142 1.84 -18.64 9.52
CA LYS A 142 2.83 -17.65 10.00
C LYS A 142 2.37 -16.20 9.84
N PHE A 143 2.79 -15.34 10.77
CA PHE A 143 2.61 -13.88 10.66
C PHE A 143 3.39 -13.36 9.44
N SER A 144 2.74 -12.52 8.63
CA SER A 144 3.44 -11.72 7.62
C SER A 144 4.39 -10.72 8.29
N ASP A 145 5.40 -10.25 7.54
CA ASP A 145 6.35 -9.26 8.09
C ASP A 145 5.66 -7.97 8.56
N ASP A 146 4.60 -7.54 7.88
CA ASP A 146 3.76 -6.40 8.29
C ASP A 146 3.03 -6.68 9.62
N GLN A 147 2.51 -7.89 9.82
CA GLN A 147 1.90 -8.28 11.09
C GLN A 147 2.92 -8.33 12.21
N ARG A 148 4.10 -8.92 11.98
CA ARG A 148 5.20 -8.96 12.95
C ARG A 148 5.64 -7.56 13.34
N HIS A 149 5.79 -6.67 12.35
CA HIS A 149 6.16 -5.28 12.58
C HIS A 149 5.11 -4.57 13.45
N LYS A 150 3.82 -4.70 13.11
CA LYS A 150 2.72 -4.09 13.91
C LYS A 150 2.62 -4.64 15.33
N ILE A 151 2.85 -5.95 15.52
CA ILE A 151 2.88 -6.57 16.85
C ILE A 151 4.00 -5.96 17.71
N SER A 152 5.18 -5.81 17.14
CA SER A 152 6.33 -5.20 17.81
C SER A 152 6.16 -3.70 18.03
N GLU A 153 5.77 -2.95 17.00
CA GLU A 153 5.61 -1.49 17.04
C GLU A 153 4.55 -1.06 18.06
N ASN A 154 3.43 -1.78 18.12
CA ASN A 154 2.32 -1.44 19.02
C ASN A 154 2.42 -2.11 20.39
N LEU A 155 3.54 -2.75 20.70
CA LEU A 155 3.85 -3.45 21.96
C LEU A 155 2.73 -4.41 22.38
N ILE A 156 2.25 -5.21 21.41
CA ILE A 156 1.02 -5.98 21.59
C ILE A 156 1.20 -7.06 22.66
N ILE A 157 2.38 -7.66 22.71
CA ILE A 157 2.68 -8.76 23.63
C ILE A 157 2.75 -8.24 25.05
N GLU A 158 3.47 -7.15 25.28
CA GLU A 158 3.64 -6.51 26.58
C GLU A 158 2.30 -6.06 27.15
N LYS A 159 1.43 -5.51 26.30
CA LYS A 159 0.06 -5.13 26.66
C LYS A 159 -0.79 -6.32 27.07
N LEU A 160 -0.73 -7.45 26.33
CA LEU A 160 -1.47 -8.65 26.72
C LEU A 160 -0.93 -9.29 28.00
N GLU A 161 0.38 -9.26 28.24
CA GLU A 161 0.98 -9.72 29.49
C GLU A 161 0.53 -8.86 30.68
N THR A 162 0.45 -7.54 30.47
CA THR A 162 -0.09 -6.60 31.47
C THR A 162 -1.56 -6.91 31.78
N LEU A 163 -2.38 -7.06 30.74
CA LEU A 163 -3.79 -7.42 30.90
C LEU A 163 -3.97 -8.79 31.57
N TYR A 164 -3.18 -9.79 31.16
CA TYR A 164 -3.20 -11.12 31.78
C TYR A 164 -2.95 -11.03 33.29
N THR A 165 -1.93 -10.27 33.69
CA THR A 165 -1.59 -10.04 35.10
C THR A 165 -2.75 -9.38 35.84
N GLU A 166 -3.44 -8.44 35.22
CA GLU A 166 -4.61 -7.82 35.85
C GLU A 166 -5.79 -8.80 35.99
N LEU A 167 -6.08 -9.58 34.95
CA LEU A 167 -7.20 -10.52 34.95
C LEU A 167 -7.03 -11.64 35.97
N ILE A 168 -5.82 -12.19 36.15
CA ILE A 168 -5.59 -13.23 37.17
C ILE A 168 -5.69 -12.70 38.61
N ASN A 169 -5.46 -11.41 38.80
CA ASN A 169 -5.55 -10.76 40.10
C ASN A 169 -6.94 -10.17 40.39
N ALA A 170 -7.84 -10.18 39.39
CA ALA A 170 -9.22 -9.72 39.56
C ALA A 170 -10.02 -10.70 40.43
N PRO A 171 -10.46 -10.32 41.64
CA PRO A 171 -11.18 -11.22 42.55
C PRO A 171 -12.44 -11.84 41.92
N GLU A 172 -13.11 -11.10 41.03
CA GLU A 172 -14.32 -11.51 40.32
C GLU A 172 -14.08 -12.67 39.34
N LEU A 173 -12.84 -12.87 38.91
CA LEU A 173 -12.44 -13.91 37.96
C LEU A 173 -11.69 -15.08 38.62
N SER A 174 -11.55 -15.09 39.95
CA SER A 174 -10.76 -16.05 40.73
C SER A 174 -11.12 -17.53 40.53
N GLY A 175 -12.28 -17.84 39.96
CA GLY A 175 -12.72 -19.21 39.65
C GLY A 175 -12.50 -19.65 38.20
N LEU A 176 -11.86 -18.84 37.36
CA LEU A 176 -11.63 -19.13 35.94
C LEU A 176 -10.18 -19.54 35.68
N ILE A 177 -9.98 -20.48 34.77
CA ILE A 177 -8.65 -20.80 34.25
C ILE A 177 -8.35 -19.80 33.13
N ILE A 178 -7.44 -18.87 33.41
CA ILE A 178 -6.99 -17.86 32.45
C ILE A 178 -5.63 -18.32 31.91
N GLN A 179 -5.58 -18.55 30.60
CA GLN A 179 -4.37 -18.95 29.92
C GLN A 179 -3.55 -17.73 29.52
N ARG A 180 -2.25 -17.80 29.78
CA ARG A 180 -1.27 -16.82 29.30
C ARG A 180 -1.34 -16.68 27.77
N PRO A 181 -1.08 -15.49 27.19
CA PRO A 181 -1.05 -15.30 25.75
C PRO A 181 -0.18 -16.34 25.03
N ASP A 182 -0.78 -17.06 24.09
CA ASP A 182 -0.09 -18.08 23.30
C ASP A 182 0.53 -17.44 22.05
N LEU A 183 1.84 -17.20 22.14
CA LEU A 183 2.62 -16.55 21.09
C LEU A 183 3.13 -17.51 20.02
N SER A 184 2.84 -18.81 20.15
CA SER A 184 3.32 -19.85 19.22
C SER A 184 2.43 -19.99 17.99
N ILE A 185 1.17 -19.57 18.09
CA ILE A 185 0.18 -19.67 17.03
C ILE A 185 0.09 -18.30 16.33
N PRO A 186 0.39 -18.21 15.04
CA PRO A 186 0.44 -16.90 14.37
C PRO A 186 -0.94 -16.38 13.93
N GLN A 187 -2.00 -16.93 14.54
CA GLN A 187 -3.33 -16.34 14.55
C GLN A 187 -3.42 -15.45 15.80
N ASP A 188 -3.34 -14.14 15.59
CA ASP A 188 -3.63 -13.03 16.51
C ASP A 188 -3.40 -13.26 18.02
N PRO A 189 -2.47 -12.52 18.65
CA PRO A 189 -2.24 -12.58 20.09
C PRO A 189 -3.54 -12.43 20.90
N GLN A 190 -3.83 -13.39 21.77
CA GLN A 190 -5.06 -13.47 22.54
C GLN A 190 -4.86 -14.11 23.91
N ILE A 191 -5.69 -13.73 24.88
CA ILE A 191 -5.84 -14.40 26.18
C ILE A 191 -7.06 -15.32 26.08
N ARG A 192 -6.94 -16.57 26.56
CA ARG A 192 -8.05 -17.52 26.60
C ARG A 192 -8.52 -17.73 28.03
N LEU A 193 -9.83 -17.84 28.22
CA LEU A 193 -10.45 -18.09 29.53
C LEU A 193 -11.39 -19.29 29.42
N GLU A 194 -11.14 -20.31 30.22
CA GLU A 194 -12.01 -21.50 30.29
C GLU A 194 -13.20 -21.19 31.20
N ILE A 195 -14.40 -21.49 30.69
CA ILE A 195 -15.66 -21.17 31.36
C ILE A 195 -16.27 -22.36 32.10
N GLY A 196 -15.56 -23.50 32.12
CA GLY A 196 -15.98 -24.74 32.78
C GLY A 196 -16.80 -25.70 31.91
N HIS A 197 -16.83 -25.52 30.59
CA HIS A 197 -17.45 -26.44 29.63
C HIS A 197 -16.41 -26.93 28.62
N GLU A 198 -16.43 -28.21 28.25
CA GLU A 198 -15.35 -28.84 27.47
C GLU A 198 -15.24 -28.35 26.02
N ASP A 199 -16.29 -27.71 25.49
CA ASP A 199 -16.36 -27.31 24.07
C ASP A 199 -16.28 -25.81 23.82
N VAL A 200 -16.41 -24.95 24.83
CA VAL A 200 -16.53 -23.49 24.67
C VAL A 200 -15.57 -22.75 25.61
N GLN A 201 -14.89 -21.74 25.11
CA GLN A 201 -14.07 -20.82 25.89
C GLN A 201 -14.22 -19.37 25.42
N LEU A 202 -13.75 -18.44 26.24
CA LEU A 202 -13.65 -17.03 25.87
C LEU A 202 -12.26 -16.71 25.33
N SER A 203 -12.20 -15.81 24.36
CA SER A 203 -10.96 -15.23 23.85
C SER A 203 -11.05 -13.71 23.91
N ILE A 204 -10.04 -13.10 24.52
CA ILE A 204 -9.77 -11.66 24.45
C ILE A 204 -8.67 -11.46 23.41
N LYS A 205 -9.05 -10.97 22.25
CA LYS A 205 -8.14 -10.69 21.15
C LYS A 205 -7.80 -9.20 21.11
N MET A 206 -6.52 -8.86 21.05
CA MET A 206 -6.10 -7.50 20.76
C MET A 206 -5.99 -7.26 19.25
N GLN A 207 -6.48 -6.11 18.79
CA GLN A 207 -6.30 -5.70 17.39
C GLN A 207 -4.84 -5.33 17.12
N LEU A 208 -4.40 -5.50 15.86
CA LEU A 208 -3.03 -5.15 15.46
C LEU A 208 -2.69 -3.65 15.57
N THR A 209 -3.70 -2.80 15.76
CA THR A 209 -3.51 -1.38 16.10
C THR A 209 -3.01 -1.20 17.54
N GLY A 210 -3.12 -2.22 18.40
CA GLY A 210 -2.78 -2.19 19.82
C GLY A 210 -3.62 -1.21 20.66
N LYS A 211 -4.71 -0.66 20.09
CA LYS A 211 -5.58 0.32 20.76
C LYS A 211 -6.79 -0.33 21.40
N ASP A 212 -7.26 -1.42 20.83
CA ASP A 212 -8.56 -1.99 21.11
C ASP A 212 -8.50 -3.51 21.27
N MET A 213 -9.41 -4.02 22.08
CA MET A 213 -9.58 -5.41 22.43
C MET A 213 -11.00 -5.86 22.13
N ILE A 214 -11.15 -7.13 21.75
CA ILE A 214 -12.43 -7.72 21.38
C ILE A 214 -12.59 -9.05 22.11
N LEU A 215 -13.73 -9.23 22.78
CA LEU A 215 -14.13 -10.48 23.41
C LEU A 215 -14.98 -11.34 22.44
N LYS A 216 -14.67 -12.64 22.39
CA LYS A 216 -15.36 -13.63 21.55
C LYS A 216 -15.50 -14.97 22.27
N LEU A 217 -16.49 -15.74 21.84
CA LEU A 217 -16.59 -17.17 22.12
C LEU A 217 -15.85 -17.94 21.02
N ILE A 218 -15.03 -18.91 21.39
CA ILE A 218 -14.32 -19.79 20.46
C ILE A 218 -14.43 -21.25 20.94
N PRO A 219 -14.30 -22.24 20.04
CA PRO A 219 -14.20 -23.63 20.46
C PRO A 219 -12.93 -23.87 21.28
N MET A 220 -12.96 -24.88 22.17
CA MET A 220 -11.75 -25.30 22.91
C MET A 220 -10.65 -25.78 21.96
N GLN A 221 -11.02 -26.61 20.97
CA GLN A 221 -10.13 -27.09 19.92
C GLN A 221 -10.79 -27.00 18.54
N SER A 222 -9.97 -26.95 17.48
CA SER A 222 -10.49 -26.91 16.11
C SER A 222 -11.32 -28.14 15.72
N SER A 223 -11.11 -29.30 16.37
CA SER A 223 -11.90 -30.51 16.18
C SER A 223 -13.33 -30.40 16.73
N GLN A 224 -13.56 -29.56 17.74
CA GLN A 224 -14.85 -29.41 18.44
C GLN A 224 -15.78 -28.38 17.79
N ARG A 225 -15.46 -27.86 16.60
CA ARG A 225 -16.25 -26.78 15.94
C ARG A 225 -17.73 -27.12 15.78
N ASN A 226 -18.07 -28.35 15.43
CA ASN A 226 -19.48 -28.75 15.24
C ASN A 226 -20.25 -28.75 16.57
N GLN A 227 -19.61 -29.22 17.66
CA GLN A 227 -20.18 -29.18 19.01
C GLN A 227 -20.34 -27.74 19.47
N PHE A 228 -19.32 -26.91 19.26
CA PHE A 228 -19.38 -25.47 19.54
C PHE A 228 -20.56 -24.79 18.83
N ILE A 229 -20.74 -25.03 17.52
CA ILE A 229 -21.89 -24.49 16.76
C ILE A 229 -23.20 -24.93 17.42
N SER A 230 -23.35 -26.23 17.70
CA SER A 230 -24.58 -26.75 18.30
C SER A 230 -24.89 -26.10 19.66
N ILE A 231 -23.88 -25.93 20.51
CA ILE A 231 -24.05 -25.31 21.83
C ILE A 231 -24.44 -23.85 21.69
N VAL A 232 -23.73 -23.11 20.85
CA VAL A 232 -23.89 -21.67 20.70
C VAL A 232 -25.21 -21.29 20.04
N GLU A 233 -25.65 -22.07 19.05
CA GLU A 233 -26.86 -21.79 18.26
C GLU A 233 -28.13 -22.46 18.79
N ASN A 234 -28.03 -23.56 19.54
CA ASN A 234 -29.21 -24.34 19.95
C ASN A 234 -29.39 -24.48 21.47
N THR A 235 -28.32 -24.42 22.26
CA THR A 235 -28.38 -24.70 23.71
C THR A 235 -28.50 -23.42 24.54
N LEU A 236 -27.95 -22.29 24.07
CA LEU A 236 -28.00 -21.03 24.80
C LEU A 236 -29.39 -20.39 24.76
N LYS A 237 -29.88 -19.92 25.93
CA LYS A 237 -31.21 -19.28 26.09
C LYS A 237 -31.45 -18.10 25.13
N GLN A 238 -30.39 -17.45 24.67
CA GLN A 238 -30.40 -16.48 23.59
C GLN A 238 -29.33 -16.95 22.59
N PRO A 239 -29.72 -17.65 21.51
CA PRO A 239 -28.76 -18.27 20.61
C PRO A 239 -27.94 -17.21 19.89
N TYR A 240 -26.62 -17.40 19.86
CA TYR A 240 -25.71 -16.54 19.12
C TYR A 240 -25.49 -17.14 17.75
N LYS A 241 -25.28 -16.29 16.75
CA LYS A 241 -24.87 -16.77 15.43
C LYS A 241 -23.37 -17.09 15.46
N THR A 242 -22.98 -18.26 14.97
CA THR A 242 -21.57 -18.52 14.71
C THR A 242 -21.10 -17.85 13.41
N HIS A 243 -19.82 -17.51 13.37
CA HIS A 243 -19.20 -16.82 12.26
C HIS A 243 -18.00 -17.60 11.74
N ASN A 244 -17.68 -17.38 10.47
CA ASN A 244 -16.54 -17.98 9.78
C ASN A 244 -16.52 -19.52 9.95
N HIS A 245 -17.61 -20.18 9.57
CA HIS A 245 -17.75 -21.65 9.61
C HIS A 245 -17.52 -22.24 11.02
N GLY A 246 -18.04 -21.58 12.07
CA GLY A 246 -17.94 -22.06 13.45
C GLY A 246 -16.62 -21.76 14.15
N ASN A 247 -15.78 -20.87 13.61
CA ASN A 247 -14.51 -20.52 14.25
C ASN A 247 -14.71 -19.62 15.48
N TYR A 248 -15.77 -18.83 15.53
CA TYR A 248 -16.11 -18.01 16.70
C TYR A 248 -17.57 -17.60 16.71
N ALA A 249 -18.02 -17.07 17.85
CA ALA A 249 -19.24 -16.28 17.98
C ALA A 249 -18.95 -15.00 18.77
N HIS A 250 -19.80 -13.98 18.61
CA HIS A 250 -19.70 -12.74 19.38
C HIS A 250 -20.00 -13.01 20.87
N ALA A 251 -19.23 -12.39 21.77
CA ALA A 251 -19.55 -12.41 23.19
C ALA A 251 -20.78 -11.52 23.48
N PHE A 252 -21.46 -11.77 24.60
CA PHE A 252 -22.66 -11.03 24.95
C PHE A 252 -22.32 -9.70 25.59
N ASP A 253 -22.72 -8.61 24.93
CA ASP A 253 -22.59 -7.25 25.44
C ASP A 253 -23.98 -6.61 25.46
N GLU A 254 -24.33 -6.00 26.61
CA GLU A 254 -25.64 -5.39 26.81
C GLU A 254 -25.87 -4.20 25.86
N TYR A 255 -24.81 -3.51 25.45
CA TYR A 255 -24.90 -2.33 24.59
C TYR A 255 -25.20 -2.69 23.13
N THR A 256 -24.55 -3.72 22.61
CA THR A 256 -24.70 -4.21 21.23
C THR A 256 -25.78 -5.26 21.08
N GLN A 257 -26.39 -5.71 22.19
CA GLN A 257 -27.38 -6.78 22.22
C GLN A 257 -26.89 -8.04 21.48
N SER A 258 -25.61 -8.36 21.62
CA SER A 258 -24.91 -9.50 20.98
C SER A 258 -24.89 -9.52 19.44
N VAL A 259 -25.29 -8.44 18.77
CA VAL A 259 -25.31 -8.38 17.29
C VAL A 259 -23.89 -8.29 16.73
N THR A 260 -22.97 -7.65 17.47
CA THR A 260 -21.55 -7.53 17.11
C THR A 260 -20.69 -7.52 18.38
N SER A 261 -19.44 -7.97 18.28
CA SER A 261 -18.52 -7.82 19.43
C SER A 261 -18.18 -6.35 19.61
N ARG A 262 -18.46 -5.81 20.78
CA ARG A 262 -17.99 -4.48 21.19
C ARG A 262 -16.45 -4.45 21.25
N SER A 263 -15.89 -3.37 20.71
CA SER A 263 -14.48 -3.01 20.84
C SER A 263 -14.28 -2.23 22.14
N ILE A 264 -13.34 -2.65 22.98
CA ILE A 264 -12.99 -1.99 24.24
C ILE A 264 -11.56 -1.47 24.13
N GLY A 265 -11.34 -0.20 24.47
CA GLY A 265 -10.00 0.38 24.45
C GLY A 265 -9.06 -0.37 25.40
N TYR A 266 -7.81 -0.57 25.00
CA TYR A 266 -6.81 -1.29 25.78
C TYR A 266 -6.71 -0.76 27.21
N ASN A 267 -6.68 0.57 27.41
CA ASN A 267 -6.55 1.16 28.75
C ASN A 267 -7.81 1.00 29.64
N ASP A 268 -8.90 0.42 29.15
CA ASP A 268 -10.16 0.24 29.87
C ASP A 268 -10.36 -1.22 30.31
N HIS A 269 -9.44 -1.71 31.13
CA HIS A 269 -9.47 -3.07 31.66
C HIS A 269 -10.70 -3.35 32.53
N ALA A 270 -11.19 -2.35 33.28
CA ALA A 270 -12.40 -2.46 34.09
C ALA A 270 -13.63 -2.78 33.24
N SER A 271 -13.81 -2.08 32.11
CA SER A 271 -14.89 -2.42 31.17
C SER A 271 -14.71 -3.81 30.56
N MET A 272 -13.48 -4.26 30.32
CA MET A 272 -13.22 -5.63 29.84
C MET A 272 -13.63 -6.68 30.88
N ILE A 273 -13.27 -6.50 32.16
CA ILE A 273 -13.68 -7.41 33.24
C ILE A 273 -15.21 -7.45 33.34
N LYS A 274 -15.87 -6.28 33.30
CA LYS A 274 -17.34 -6.20 33.31
C LYS A 274 -17.96 -6.97 32.13
N TYR A 275 -17.42 -6.81 30.93
CA TYR A 275 -17.88 -7.49 29.73
C TYR A 275 -17.72 -9.03 29.83
N ILE A 276 -16.61 -9.50 30.40
CA ILE A 276 -16.38 -10.92 30.69
C ILE A 276 -17.47 -11.43 31.65
N LEU A 277 -17.70 -10.74 32.77
CA LEU A 277 -18.69 -11.15 33.77
C LEU A 277 -20.12 -11.17 33.23
N GLU A 278 -20.51 -10.18 32.42
CA GLU A 278 -21.81 -10.16 31.74
C GLU A 278 -21.98 -11.35 30.79
N THR A 279 -20.93 -11.67 30.03
CA THR A 279 -20.92 -12.83 29.16
C THR A 279 -21.06 -14.13 29.97
N LEU A 280 -20.28 -14.29 31.04
CA LEU A 280 -20.32 -15.49 31.88
C LEU A 280 -21.68 -15.71 32.54
N LYS A 281 -22.36 -14.66 33.00
CA LYS A 281 -23.72 -14.74 33.57
C LYS A 281 -24.70 -15.40 32.59
N ARG A 282 -24.58 -15.12 31.29
CA ARG A 282 -25.44 -15.71 30.26
C ARG A 282 -25.10 -17.16 29.95
N LEU A 283 -23.82 -17.51 30.09
CA LEU A 283 -23.30 -18.86 29.91
C LEU A 283 -23.50 -19.77 31.14
N GLN A 284 -24.06 -19.27 32.24
CA GLN A 284 -24.31 -20.08 33.46
C GLN A 284 -25.16 -21.32 33.21
N ASN A 285 -26.00 -21.36 32.16
CA ASN A 285 -26.80 -22.53 31.81
C ASN A 285 -26.01 -23.58 30.99
N LEU A 286 -24.75 -23.31 30.63
CA LEU A 286 -23.85 -24.31 30.05
C LEU A 286 -23.17 -25.18 31.11
N ARG A 287 -23.30 -24.85 32.41
CA ARG A 287 -22.76 -25.66 33.50
C ARG A 287 -23.64 -26.86 33.81
#